data_AF-A0A7W3NTH1-F1
#
_entry.id   AF-A0A7W3NTH1-F1
#
_cell.length_a   1.000
_cell.length_b   1.000
_cell.length_c   1.000
_cell.angle_alpha   90.00
_cell.angle_beta   90.00
_cell.angle_gamma   90.00
#
_symmetry.space_group_name_H-M   'P 1'
#
loop_
_entity.id
_entity.type
_entity.pdbx_description
1 polymer ?
#
loop_
_entity_poly.entity_id
_entity_poly.type
_entity_poly.pdbx_seq_one_letter_code
_entity_poly.pdbx_strand_id
1 'polypeptide(L)'
;MMTREAKPTPYPGARRVLGRIGRLVLTYLALYVVTWVIIGVFVSSEDSLTDIMWFGSGMLAVTGIPTLLLAILAGVCHTRMDVTTFRAALAFPMMFFAWPLIAATWASPLVFQVLCQIAFAAYLMPAPLVPENWTAKPR
;
A
#
# COMPACT_ATOMS: atom_id res chain seq x y z
N MET A 1 25.36 33.96 32.13
CA MET A 1 24.08 33.69 31.47
C MET A 1 24.20 32.33 30.80
N MET A 2 23.85 31.25 31.52
CA MET A 2 24.06 29.86 31.10
C MET A 2 23.05 29.47 30.03
N THR A 3 23.55 29.06 28.87
CA THR A 3 22.81 28.37 27.83
C THR A 3 22.23 27.08 28.40
N ARG A 4 20.90 27.02 28.54
CA ARG A 4 20.18 25.76 28.78
C ARG A 4 20.47 24.84 27.61
N GLU A 5 21.38 23.89 27.79
CA GLU A 5 21.52 22.76 26.89
C GLU A 5 20.19 22.02 26.84
N ALA A 6 19.51 22.11 25.71
CA ALA A 6 18.33 21.33 25.43
C ALA A 6 18.75 19.85 25.39
N LYS A 7 18.35 19.10 26.42
CA LYS A 7 18.48 17.65 26.47
C LYS A 7 17.94 17.07 25.15
N PRO A 8 18.73 16.34 24.35
CA PRO A 8 18.20 15.71 23.14
C PRO A 8 17.13 14.72 23.56
N THR A 9 15.88 14.99 23.17
CA THR A 9 14.74 14.11 23.45
C THR A 9 15.01 12.71 22.91
N PRO A 10 14.94 11.66 23.74
CA PRO A 10 15.13 10.30 23.26
C PRO A 10 13.89 9.87 22.46
N TYR A 11 14.08 9.77 21.14
CA TYR A 11 13.25 9.04 20.16
C TYR A 11 11.88 9.60 19.78
N PRO A 12 11.85 10.40 18.70
CA PRO A 12 10.66 10.56 17.86
C PRO A 12 10.48 9.46 16.79
N GLY A 13 11.36 8.45 16.71
CA GLY A 13 11.55 7.61 15.52
C GLY A 13 10.54 6.47 15.29
N ALA A 14 10.44 5.50 16.21
CA ALA A 14 9.70 4.25 15.94
C ALA A 14 8.17 4.43 15.89
N ARG A 15 7.61 5.25 16.79
CA ARG A 15 6.16 5.49 16.87
C ARG A 15 5.63 6.23 15.63
N ARG A 16 6.43 7.11 15.03
CA ARG A 16 6.08 7.81 13.78
C ARG A 16 6.13 6.88 12.57
N VAL A 17 7.13 6.00 12.49
CA VAL A 17 7.23 4.99 11.42
C VAL A 17 6.06 4.01 11.52
N LEU A 18 5.75 3.51 12.72
CA LEU A 18 4.59 2.64 12.94
C LEU A 18 3.27 3.33 12.55
N GLY A 19 3.11 4.61 12.88
CA GLY A 19 1.95 5.39 12.46
C GLY A 19 1.85 5.57 10.94
N ARG A 20 2.97 5.70 10.23
CA ARG A 20 3.01 5.79 8.75
C ARG A 20 2.69 4.44 8.10
N ILE A 21 3.23 3.35 8.62
CA ILE A 21 2.91 1.98 8.17
C ILE A 21 1.42 1.69 8.42
N GLY A 22 0.91 2.00 9.61
CA GLY A 22 -0.51 1.83 9.93
C GLY A 22 -1.42 2.62 8.99
N ARG A 23 -1.06 3.87 8.69
CA ARG A 23 -1.78 4.69 7.70
C ARG A 23 -1.72 4.07 6.30
N LEU A 24 -0.55 3.60 5.87
CA LEU A 24 -0.38 2.95 4.57
C LEU A 24 -1.28 1.72 4.45
N VAL A 25 -1.28 0.85 5.47
CA VAL A 25 -2.11 -0.36 5.51
C VAL A 25 -3.59 -0.01 5.49
N LEU A 26 -4.02 0.93 6.34
CA LEU A 26 -5.43 1.37 6.38
C LEU A 26 -5.88 1.98 5.06
N THR A 27 -5.05 2.83 4.43
CA THR A 27 -5.37 3.43 3.13
C THR A 27 -5.50 2.38 2.04
N TYR A 28 -4.61 1.39 2.00
CA TYR A 28 -4.70 0.30 1.04
C TYR A 28 -5.95 -0.54 1.26
N LEU A 29 -6.23 -0.94 2.51
CA LEU A 29 -7.41 -1.76 2.83
C LEU A 29 -8.71 -1.02 2.52
N ALA A 30 -8.79 0.27 2.83
CA ALA A 30 -9.95 1.08 2.48
C ALA A 30 -10.16 1.13 0.96
N LEU A 31 -9.10 1.38 0.19
CA LEU A 31 -9.17 1.40 -1.27
C LEU A 31 -9.54 0.03 -1.84
N TYR A 32 -9.00 -1.05 -1.27
CA TYR A 32 -9.31 -2.43 -1.65
C TYR A 32 -10.80 -2.75 -1.45
N VAL A 33 -11.32 -2.48 -0.25
CA VAL A 33 -12.74 -2.70 0.07
C VAL A 33 -13.64 -1.90 -0.86
N VAL A 34 -13.34 -0.61 -1.07
CA VAL A 34 -14.12 0.25 -1.98
C VAL A 34 -14.10 -0.31 -3.41
N THR A 35 -12.96 -0.80 -3.88
CA THR A 35 -12.82 -1.39 -5.22
C THR A 35 -13.72 -2.62 -5.38
N TRP A 36 -13.72 -3.52 -4.40
CA TRP A 36 -14.58 -4.72 -4.44
C TRP A 36 -16.06 -4.40 -4.27
N VAL A 37 -16.42 -3.39 -3.47
CA VAL A 37 -17.80 -2.87 -3.38
C VAL A 37 -18.26 -2.32 -4.72
N ILE A 38 -17.43 -1.54 -5.41
CA ILE A 38 -17.74 -1.04 -6.76
C ILE A 38 -17.95 -2.21 -7.72
N ILE A 39 -17.03 -3.19 -7.75
CA ILE A 39 -17.18 -4.39 -8.58
C ILE A 39 -18.51 -5.10 -8.26
N GLY A 40 -18.79 -5.33 -6.97
CA GLY A 40 -19.99 -6.02 -6.51
C GLY A 40 -21.30 -5.27 -6.71
N VAL A 41 -21.28 -3.96 -6.98
CA VAL A 41 -22.49 -3.18 -7.27
C VAL A 41 -22.69 -2.98 -8.77
N PHE A 42 -21.60 -2.78 -9.53
CA PHE A 42 -21.67 -2.44 -10.96
C PHE A 42 -21.52 -3.63 -11.90
N VAL A 43 -20.95 -4.74 -11.43
CA VAL A 43 -20.67 -5.94 -12.26
C VAL A 43 -21.57 -7.13 -11.89
N SER A 44 -22.31 -7.05 -10.77
CA SER A 44 -23.11 -8.16 -10.22
C SER A 44 -24.42 -8.44 -10.96
N SER A 45 -24.49 -8.28 -12.28
CA SER A 45 -25.73 -8.53 -13.02
C SER A 45 -26.18 -10.00 -12.95
N GLU A 46 -25.27 -10.91 -12.61
CA GLU A 46 -25.53 -12.37 -12.57
C GLU A 46 -25.15 -13.01 -11.22
N ASP A 47 -24.08 -12.56 -10.56
CA ASP A 47 -23.59 -13.12 -9.29
C ASP A 47 -24.15 -12.39 -8.06
N SER A 48 -24.35 -13.10 -6.94
CA SER A 48 -24.77 -12.46 -5.70
C SER A 48 -23.64 -11.57 -5.15
N LEU A 49 -24.01 -10.42 -4.58
CA LEU A 49 -23.03 -9.50 -3.97
C LEU A 49 -22.17 -10.20 -2.92
N THR A 50 -22.75 -11.16 -2.18
CA THR A 50 -22.05 -11.96 -1.18
C THR A 50 -20.95 -12.83 -1.80
N ASP A 51 -21.21 -13.45 -2.95
CA ASP A 51 -20.22 -14.29 -3.64
C ASP A 51 -19.05 -13.45 -4.16
N ILE A 52 -19.33 -12.25 -4.68
CA ILE A 52 -18.30 -11.30 -5.12
C ILE A 52 -17.47 -10.82 -3.93
N MET A 53 -18.09 -10.52 -2.78
CA MET A 53 -17.38 -10.14 -1.56
C MET A 53 -16.52 -11.27 -0.99
N TRP A 54 -17.03 -12.51 -1.05
CA TRP A 54 -16.30 -13.69 -0.62
C TRP A 54 -15.07 -13.90 -1.50
N PHE A 55 -15.24 -13.81 -2.82
CA PHE A 55 -14.16 -13.91 -3.78
C PHE A 55 -13.13 -12.79 -3.57
N GLY A 56 -13.58 -11.56 -3.40
CA GLY A 56 -12.71 -10.42 -3.09
C GLY A 56 -11.92 -10.60 -1.80
N SER A 57 -12.52 -11.19 -0.78
CA SER A 57 -11.83 -11.53 0.47
C SER A 57 -10.74 -12.58 0.25
N GLY A 58 -10.99 -13.60 -0.56
CA GLY A 58 -9.97 -14.56 -0.97
C GLY A 58 -8.84 -13.92 -1.77
N MET A 59 -9.19 -13.00 -2.68
CA MET A 59 -8.25 -12.25 -3.50
C MET A 59 -7.38 -11.29 -2.69
N LEU A 60 -7.79 -10.90 -1.48
CA LEU A 60 -6.98 -10.07 -0.59
C LEU A 60 -5.72 -10.84 -0.18
N ALA A 61 -5.83 -12.14 0.09
CA ALA A 61 -4.68 -12.96 0.47
C ALA A 61 -3.69 -13.14 -0.69
N VAL A 62 -4.20 -13.31 -1.91
CA VAL A 62 -3.38 -13.60 -3.09
C VAL A 62 -2.78 -12.34 -3.72
N THR A 63 -3.52 -11.24 -3.73
CA THR A 63 -3.13 -10.01 -4.42
C THR A 63 -2.87 -8.88 -3.45
N GLY A 64 -3.72 -8.73 -2.43
CA GLY A 64 -3.65 -7.64 -1.47
C GLY A 64 -2.45 -7.69 -0.52
N ILE A 65 -2.24 -8.85 0.12
CA ILE A 65 -1.14 -9.05 1.07
C ILE A 65 0.22 -8.88 0.37
N PRO A 66 0.50 -9.51 -0.79
CA PRO A 66 1.76 -9.29 -1.49
C PRO A 66 2.00 -7.83 -1.90
N THR A 67 0.96 -7.14 -2.38
CA THR A 67 1.04 -5.70 -2.70
C THR A 67 1.37 -4.86 -1.47
N LEU A 68 0.75 -5.14 -0.31
CA LEU A 68 1.02 -4.46 0.95
C LEU A 68 2.45 -4.71 1.44
N LEU A 69 2.91 -5.96 1.43
CA LEU A 69 4.26 -6.32 1.85
C LEU A 69 5.30 -5.65 0.97
N LEU A 70 5.09 -5.64 -0.35
CA LEU A 70 5.94 -4.95 -1.30
C LEU A 70 5.98 -3.45 -1.02
N ALA A 71 4.83 -2.80 -0.79
CA ALA A 71 4.76 -1.38 -0.48
C ALA A 71 5.50 -1.02 0.82
N ILE A 72 5.37 -1.85 1.86
CA ILE A 72 6.08 -1.66 3.13
C ILE A 72 7.59 -1.82 2.92
N LEU A 73 8.03 -2.92 2.30
CA LEU A 73 9.45 -3.17 2.01
C LEU A 73 10.05 -2.05 1.18
N ALA A 74 9.38 -1.67 0.10
CA ALA A 74 9.82 -0.62 -0.79
C ALA A 74 9.92 0.73 -0.05
N GLY A 75 8.91 1.08 0.74
CA GLY A 75 8.90 2.34 1.49
C GLY A 75 9.92 2.40 2.64
N VAL A 76 10.32 1.24 3.19
CA VAL A 76 11.40 1.11 4.18
C VAL A 76 12.78 1.15 3.51
N CYS A 77 12.95 0.49 2.36
CA CYS A 77 14.21 0.46 1.61
C CYS A 77 14.48 1.74 0.81
N HIS A 78 13.48 2.64 0.71
CA HIS A 78 13.61 3.91 0.02
C HIS A 78 14.63 4.83 0.71
N THR A 79 15.86 4.83 0.19
CA THR A 79 17.00 5.57 0.78
C THR A 79 17.65 6.57 -0.17
N ARG A 80 17.43 6.46 -1.49
CA ARG A 80 18.21 7.20 -2.51
C ARG A 80 17.44 7.57 -3.78
N MET A 81 16.21 7.12 -3.97
CA MET A 81 15.44 7.39 -5.20
C MET A 81 14.59 8.65 -5.06
N ASP A 82 14.30 9.30 -6.18
CA ASP A 82 13.27 10.32 -6.21
C ASP A 82 11.88 9.68 -5.97
N VAL A 83 11.02 10.39 -5.26
CA VAL A 83 9.71 9.87 -4.84
C VAL A 83 8.84 9.49 -6.04
N THR A 84 8.93 10.22 -7.15
CA THR A 84 8.15 9.92 -8.36
C THR A 84 8.65 8.66 -9.04
N THR A 85 9.97 8.52 -9.19
CA THR A 85 10.62 7.32 -9.74
C THR A 85 10.35 6.09 -8.88
N PHE A 86 10.38 6.24 -7.55
CA PHE A 86 10.04 5.17 -6.61
C PHE A 86 8.59 4.70 -6.78
N ARG A 87 7.64 5.63 -6.85
CA ARG A 87 6.21 5.30 -7.02
C ARG A 87 5.94 4.61 -8.35
N ALA A 88 6.58 5.06 -9.44
CA ALA A 88 6.48 4.43 -10.75
C ALA A 88 7.10 3.03 -10.77
N ALA A 89 8.29 2.88 -10.18
CA ALA A 89 8.98 1.60 -10.07
C ALA A 89 8.24 0.60 -9.16
N LEU A 90 7.45 1.08 -8.20
CA LEU A 90 6.62 0.26 -7.33
C LEU A 90 5.32 -0.20 -8.01
N ALA A 91 4.71 0.65 -8.84
CA ALA A 91 3.49 0.30 -9.55
C ALA A 91 3.70 -0.92 -10.47
N PHE A 92 4.84 -1.00 -11.17
CA PHE A 92 5.15 -2.09 -12.09
C PHE A 92 5.09 -3.50 -11.47
N PRO A 93 5.81 -3.81 -10.37
CA PRO A 93 5.72 -5.11 -9.70
C PRO A 93 4.36 -5.36 -9.02
N MET A 94 3.62 -4.31 -8.61
CA MET A 94 2.26 -4.51 -8.07
C MET A 94 1.32 -5.11 -9.12
N MET A 95 1.46 -4.70 -10.38
CA MET A 95 0.68 -5.24 -11.51
C MET A 95 0.85 -6.75 -11.68
N PHE A 96 2.03 -7.28 -11.37
CA PHE A 96 2.27 -8.72 -11.42
C PHE A 96 1.34 -9.48 -10.47
N PHE A 97 0.97 -8.90 -9.33
CA PHE A 97 0.04 -9.54 -8.39
C PHE A 97 -1.42 -9.53 -8.86
N ALA A 98 -1.77 -8.77 -9.90
CA ALA A 98 -3.10 -8.84 -10.51
C ALA A 98 -3.28 -10.04 -11.45
N TRP A 99 -2.23 -10.82 -11.72
CA TRP A 99 -2.25 -11.96 -12.64
C TRP A 99 -3.34 -13.02 -12.38
N PRO A 100 -3.81 -13.32 -11.15
CA PRO A 100 -4.83 -14.35 -10.97
C PRO A 100 -6.19 -13.91 -11.55
N LEU A 101 -6.44 -12.60 -11.66
CA LEU A 101 -7.65 -12.07 -12.32
C LEU A 101 -7.58 -12.24 -13.84
N ILE A 102 -6.38 -12.27 -14.42
CA ILE A 102 -6.17 -12.63 -15.83
C ILE A 102 -6.51 -14.11 -16.03
N ALA A 103 -6.03 -14.98 -15.14
CA ALA A 103 -6.31 -16.42 -15.18
C ALA A 103 -7.80 -16.73 -14.99
N ALA A 104 -8.50 -15.95 -14.16
CA ALA A 104 -9.94 -16.07 -13.95
C ALA A 104 -10.79 -15.44 -15.07
N THR A 105 -10.18 -14.89 -16.13
CA THR A 105 -10.84 -14.23 -17.28
C THR A 105 -11.81 -13.10 -16.92
N TRP A 106 -11.65 -12.49 -15.74
CA TRP A 106 -12.52 -11.44 -15.21
C TRP A 106 -11.99 -10.06 -15.56
N ALA A 107 -12.39 -9.56 -16.74
CA ALA A 107 -11.88 -8.30 -17.29
C ALA A 107 -12.19 -7.06 -16.42
N SER A 108 -13.43 -6.89 -15.96
CA SER A 108 -13.79 -5.71 -15.16
C SER A 108 -13.07 -5.69 -13.79
N PRO A 109 -13.08 -6.79 -13.00
CA PRO A 109 -12.33 -6.86 -11.75
C PRO A 109 -10.83 -6.64 -11.92
N LEU A 110 -10.24 -7.15 -13.00
CA LEU A 110 -8.84 -6.90 -13.34
C LEU A 110 -8.54 -5.41 -13.52
N VAL A 111 -9.35 -4.71 -14.32
CA VAL A 111 -9.17 -3.26 -14.56
C VAL A 111 -9.29 -2.46 -13.26
N PHE A 112 -10.32 -2.74 -12.46
CA PHE A 112 -10.53 -2.06 -11.18
C PHE A 112 -9.39 -2.33 -10.18
N GLN A 113 -8.90 -3.57 -10.11
CA GLN A 113 -7.78 -3.94 -9.24
C GLN A 113 -6.47 -3.25 -9.67
N VAL A 114 -6.21 -3.19 -10.98
CA VAL A 114 -5.06 -2.49 -11.56
C VAL A 114 -5.12 -1.00 -11.25
N LEU A 115 -6.28 -0.36 -11.47
CA LEU A 115 -6.48 1.05 -11.17
C LEU A 115 -6.31 1.34 -9.67
N CYS A 116 -6.80 0.46 -8.81
CA CYS A 116 -6.58 0.52 -7.36
C CYS A 116 -5.09 0.50 -7.01
N GLN A 117 -4.31 -0.42 -7.58
CA GLN A 117 -2.87 -0.50 -7.34
C GLN A 117 -2.12 0.74 -7.83
N ILE A 118 -2.45 1.25 -9.02
CA ILE A 118 -1.88 2.49 -9.56
C ILE A 118 -2.23 3.68 -8.68
N ALA A 119 -3.52 3.83 -8.32
CA ALA A 119 -3.99 4.93 -7.49
C ALA A 119 -3.29 4.92 -6.11
N PHE A 120 -3.13 3.73 -5.54
CA PHE A 120 -2.41 3.54 -4.29
C PHE A 120 -0.94 3.94 -4.41
N ALA A 121 -0.21 3.37 -5.37
CA ALA A 121 1.22 3.61 -5.54
C ALA A 121 1.52 5.07 -5.92
N ALA A 122 0.77 5.64 -6.86
CA ALA A 122 1.05 6.96 -7.42
C ALA A 122 0.59 8.12 -6.52
N TYR A 123 -0.54 7.98 -5.82
CA TYR A 123 -1.17 9.12 -5.14
C TYR A 123 -1.30 8.94 -3.62
N LEU A 124 -1.60 7.74 -3.14
CA LEU A 124 -2.06 7.54 -1.76
C LEU A 124 -0.97 7.03 -0.81
N MET A 125 0.08 6.38 -1.33
CA MET A 125 1.16 5.85 -0.52
C MET A 125 1.97 6.99 0.12
N PRO A 126 2.06 7.05 1.47
CA PRO A 126 2.93 8.00 2.15
C PRO A 126 4.40 7.57 1.97
N ALA A 127 5.11 8.24 1.07
CA ALA A 127 6.53 8.01 0.81
C ALA A 127 7.33 9.31 1.10
N PRO A 128 8.49 9.24 1.78
CA PRO A 128 9.14 8.05 2.35
C PRO A 128 8.54 7.63 3.71
N LEU A 129 8.51 6.31 3.98
CA LEU A 129 8.02 5.78 5.26
C LEU A 129 9.02 6.04 6.40
N VAL A 130 10.32 5.98 6.10
CA VAL A 130 11.42 6.28 7.02
C VAL A 130 11.98 7.68 6.71
N PRO A 131 12.05 8.60 7.68
CA PRO A 131 12.70 9.90 7.49
C PRO A 131 14.22 9.76 7.22
N GLU A 132 14.77 10.54 6.28
CA GLU A 132 16.20 10.51 5.89
C GLU A 132 17.19 10.77 7.05
N ASN A 133 16.74 11.43 8.11
CA ASN A 133 17.51 11.71 9.33
C ASN A 133 17.50 10.57 10.35
N TRP A 134 17.13 9.35 9.95
CA TRP A 134 17.20 8.16 10.79
C TRP A 134 18.61 7.55 10.75
N THR A 135 19.46 7.91 11.70
CA THR A 135 20.71 7.19 11.96
C THR A 135 20.43 5.98 12.84
N ALA A 136 20.58 4.77 12.28
CA ALA A 136 20.61 3.55 13.08
C ALA A 136 21.80 3.64 14.06
N LYS A 137 21.53 3.42 15.35
CA LYS A 137 22.56 3.45 16.38
C LYS A 137 23.64 2.40 16.02
N PRO A 138 24.93 2.77 15.86
CA PRO A 138 25.98 1.76 15.78
C PRO A 138 25.96 0.95 17.09
N ARG A 139 25.96 -0.38 16.96
CA ARG A 139 26.03 -1.31 18.09
C ARG A 139 27.39 -1.23 18.76
#